data_AF-A0A6N0DXB4-F1
#
_entry.id   AF-A0A6N0DXB4-F1
#
_cell.length_a   1.000
_cell.length_b   1.000
_cell.length_c   1.000
_cell.angle_alpha   90.00
_cell.angle_beta   90.00
_cell.angle_gamma   90.00
#
_symmetry.space_group_name_H-M   'P 1'
#
loop_
_entity.id
_entity.type
_entity.pdbx_description
1 polymer ?
#
loop_
_entity_poly.entity_id
_entity_poly.type
_entity_poly.pdbx_seq_one_letter_code
_entity_poly.pdbx_strand_id
1 'polypeptide(L)'
;MRVVLLAMSFILLATTASFADQQKRGVHGFMRGAGTPWLKAAMKDVGTNPTGWSHQWCGRYMREVMPNAISSNRAIDWKHYGKALKGPKVGAVAVMPHHVGIVTSYDGSSVTLVSGNHSGSSGNRKVGVGRYSRSRIVAYRWP
;
A
#
# COMPACT_ATOMS: atom_id res chain seq x y z
N MET A 1 38.53 -7.91 60.44
CA MET A 1 37.68 -8.83 59.63
C MET A 1 36.42 -8.05 59.24
N ARG A 2 36.22 -7.52 58.02
CA ARG A 2 35.94 -8.16 56.71
C ARG A 2 36.22 -7.08 55.62
N VAL A 3 37.22 -7.21 54.74
CA VAL A 3 37.20 -7.70 53.33
C VAL A 3 35.88 -7.50 52.57
N VAL A 4 35.94 -6.85 51.39
CA VAL A 4 35.43 -7.19 50.02
C VAL A 4 35.27 -5.85 49.23
N LEU A 5 36.20 -5.44 48.36
CA LEU A 5 36.37 -5.72 46.92
C LEU A 5 35.29 -5.17 45.95
N LEU A 6 35.79 -4.37 45.00
CA LEU A 6 35.22 -3.85 43.74
C LEU A 6 34.22 -4.77 43.01
N ALA A 7 33.24 -4.16 42.34
CA ALA A 7 32.91 -4.49 40.94
C ALA A 7 32.00 -3.42 40.32
N MET A 8 32.52 -2.67 39.34
CA MET A 8 31.70 -1.98 38.34
C MET A 8 30.85 -3.02 37.60
N SER A 9 29.55 -2.78 37.49
CA SER A 9 28.67 -3.55 36.60
C SER A 9 28.05 -2.61 35.58
N PHE A 10 28.73 -2.53 34.43
CA PHE A 10 28.21 -2.00 33.17
C PHE A 10 27.72 -3.22 32.38
N ILE A 11 26.40 -3.41 32.23
CA ILE A 11 25.86 -4.35 31.23
C ILE A 11 24.67 -3.70 30.53
N LEU A 12 24.85 -3.56 29.22
CA LEU A 12 23.95 -3.08 28.18
C LEU A 12 22.58 -3.78 28.21
N LEU A 13 21.51 -3.02 28.00
CA LEU A 13 20.31 -3.52 27.35
C LEU A 13 20.05 -2.69 26.08
N ALA A 14 20.45 -3.26 24.94
CA ALA A 14 20.21 -2.73 23.61
C ALA A 14 18.83 -3.16 23.11
N THR A 15 17.83 -2.28 23.13
CA THR A 15 16.55 -2.50 22.40
C THR A 15 15.85 -1.19 22.01
N THR A 16 16.50 -0.29 21.28
CA THR A 16 15.81 0.85 20.64
C THR A 16 15.98 0.92 19.12
N ALA A 17 16.77 0.03 18.52
CA ALA A 17 17.05 0.06 17.08
C ALA A 17 15.88 -0.34 16.17
N SER A 18 14.79 -0.91 16.70
CA SER A 18 13.68 -1.43 15.87
C SER A 18 12.65 -0.38 15.44
N PHE A 19 12.44 0.69 16.23
CA PHE A 19 11.46 1.73 15.87
C PHE A 19 12.03 2.74 14.86
N ALA A 20 13.32 3.08 14.99
CA ALA A 20 13.98 4.02 14.08
C ALA A 20 14.17 3.47 12.66
N ASP A 21 14.42 2.16 12.50
CA ASP A 21 14.55 1.55 11.17
C ASP A 21 13.20 1.41 10.46
N GLN A 22 12.11 1.13 11.20
CA GLN A 22 10.77 1.05 10.63
C GLN A 22 10.29 2.41 10.12
N GLN A 23 10.59 3.49 10.86
CA GLN A 23 10.26 4.86 10.46
C GLN A 23 11.04 5.28 9.19
N LYS A 24 12.33 4.93 9.08
CA LYS A 24 13.12 5.25 7.87
C LYS A 24 12.61 4.54 6.62
N ARG A 25 12.12 3.30 6.72
CA ARG A 25 11.54 2.56 5.57
C ARG A 25 10.19 3.13 5.12
N GLY A 26 9.34 3.57 6.05
CA GLY A 26 8.06 4.22 5.73
C GLY A 26 8.22 5.59 5.05
N VAL A 27 9.20 6.38 5.51
CA VAL A 27 9.45 7.74 4.99
C VAL A 27 10.15 7.70 3.61
N HIS A 28 11.04 6.74 3.37
CA HIS A 28 11.63 6.53 2.03
C HIS A 28 10.61 6.04 0.99
N GLY A 29 9.60 5.27 1.40
CA GLY A 29 8.50 4.86 0.52
C GLY A 29 7.62 6.04 0.08
N PHE A 30 7.32 6.95 1.00
CA PHE A 30 6.52 8.14 0.74
C PHE A 30 7.18 9.07 -0.29
N MET A 31 8.49 9.31 -0.19
CA MET A 31 9.20 10.19 -1.13
C MET A 31 9.47 9.57 -2.50
N ARG A 32 9.57 8.24 -2.64
CA ARG A 32 9.70 7.58 -3.96
C ARG A 32 8.36 7.37 -4.68
N GLY A 33 7.24 7.38 -3.94
CA GLY A 33 5.89 7.39 -4.51
C GLY A 33 5.49 8.71 -5.16
N ALA A 34 6.04 9.82 -4.65
CA ALA A 34 5.83 11.16 -5.18
C ALA A 34 6.22 11.32 -6.66
N GLY A 35 7.02 10.40 -7.21
CA GLY A 35 7.44 10.38 -8.62
C GLY A 35 6.53 9.59 -9.57
N THR A 36 5.38 9.05 -9.14
CA THR A 36 4.49 8.28 -10.01
C THR A 36 3.23 9.08 -10.41
N PRO A 37 3.05 9.43 -11.70
CA PRO A 37 1.92 10.26 -12.14
C PRO A 37 0.54 9.66 -11.83
N TRP A 38 0.40 8.34 -11.98
CA TRP A 38 -0.86 7.62 -11.72
C TRP A 38 -1.25 7.59 -10.24
N LEU A 39 -0.27 7.46 -9.33
CA LEU A 39 -0.55 7.55 -7.89
C LEU A 39 -1.00 8.96 -7.52
N LYS A 40 -0.33 9.99 -8.06
CA LYS A 40 -0.72 11.39 -7.86
C LYS A 40 -2.14 11.66 -8.38
N ALA A 41 -2.49 11.14 -9.56
CA ALA A 41 -3.84 11.25 -10.10
C ALA A 41 -4.84 10.57 -9.16
N ALA A 42 -4.57 9.32 -8.75
CA ALA A 42 -5.49 8.59 -7.90
C ALA A 42 -5.70 9.22 -6.52
N MET A 43 -4.67 9.86 -5.96
CA MET A 43 -4.76 10.60 -4.70
C MET A 43 -5.63 11.87 -4.82
N LYS A 44 -5.71 12.48 -6.00
CA LYS A 44 -6.60 13.64 -6.23
C LYS A 44 -8.08 13.25 -6.23
N ASP A 45 -8.38 12.02 -6.65
CA ASP A 45 -9.77 11.56 -6.78
C ASP A 45 -10.35 11.06 -5.46
N VAL A 46 -9.56 10.97 -4.38
CA VAL A 46 -10.02 10.53 -3.05
C VAL A 46 -11.26 11.33 -2.63
N GLY A 47 -12.33 10.62 -2.23
CA GLY A 47 -13.61 11.22 -1.85
C GLY A 47 -14.59 11.45 -3.01
N THR A 48 -14.18 11.17 -4.25
CA THR A 48 -15.01 11.31 -5.45
C THR A 48 -15.41 9.95 -6.04
N ASN A 49 -16.29 9.96 -7.04
CA ASN A 49 -16.56 8.80 -7.90
C ASN A 49 -16.40 9.23 -9.37
N PRO A 50 -15.19 9.15 -9.93
CA PRO A 50 -14.93 9.60 -11.30
C PRO A 50 -15.58 8.69 -12.35
N THR A 51 -15.90 7.44 -11.99
CA THR A 51 -16.46 6.46 -12.93
C THR A 51 -17.96 6.62 -13.16
N GLY A 52 -18.68 7.27 -12.23
CA GLY A 52 -20.15 7.31 -12.20
C GLY A 52 -20.84 5.99 -11.87
N TRP A 53 -20.09 4.90 -11.63
CA TRP A 53 -20.66 3.58 -11.34
C TRP A 53 -20.99 3.44 -9.85
N SER A 54 -22.10 2.78 -9.53
CA SER A 54 -22.56 2.63 -8.14
C SER A 54 -21.96 1.41 -7.41
N HIS A 55 -21.42 0.44 -8.14
CA HIS A 55 -20.85 -0.79 -7.59
C HIS A 55 -19.74 -1.38 -8.47
N GLN A 56 -18.90 -2.23 -7.86
CA GLN A 56 -17.90 -3.08 -8.53
C GLN A 56 -16.94 -2.34 -9.50
N TRP A 57 -16.62 -1.09 -9.21
CA TRP A 57 -15.89 -0.24 -10.14
C TRP A 57 -14.40 -0.07 -9.81
N CYS A 58 -13.84 -0.85 -8.87
CA CYS A 58 -12.41 -0.75 -8.54
C CYS A 58 -11.50 -0.98 -9.77
N GLY A 59 -11.74 -2.02 -10.58
CA GLY A 59 -10.96 -2.24 -11.79
C GLY A 59 -11.26 -1.23 -12.90
N ARG A 60 -12.51 -0.74 -13.00
CA ARG A 60 -12.86 0.34 -13.95
C ARG A 60 -12.06 1.61 -13.65
N TYR A 61 -12.03 2.04 -12.39
CA TYR A 61 -11.25 3.20 -11.97
C TYR A 61 -9.76 3.01 -12.22
N MET A 62 -9.23 1.82 -11.93
CA MET A 62 -7.83 1.52 -12.23
C MET A 62 -7.51 1.70 -13.73
N ARG A 63 -8.45 1.45 -14.64
CA ARG A 63 -8.27 1.72 -16.08
C ARG A 63 -8.20 3.21 -16.43
N GLU A 64 -8.81 4.07 -15.62
CA GLU A 64 -8.81 5.52 -15.84
C GLU A 64 -7.49 6.14 -15.37
N VAL A 65 -6.89 5.60 -14.30
CA VAL A 65 -5.69 6.20 -13.68
C VAL A 65 -4.37 5.52 -14.04
N MET A 66 -4.37 4.24 -14.43
CA MET A 66 -3.13 3.50 -14.72
C MET A 66 -2.76 3.59 -16.20
N PRO A 67 -1.46 3.75 -16.53
CA PRO A 67 -1.00 3.71 -17.92
C PRO A 67 -1.08 2.28 -18.48
N ASN A 68 -1.32 2.14 -19.79
CA ASN A 68 -1.37 0.85 -20.49
C ASN A 68 -2.31 -0.16 -19.83
N ALA A 69 -3.44 0.31 -19.31
CA ALA A 69 -4.35 -0.52 -18.53
C ALA A 69 -4.90 -1.70 -19.34
N ILE A 70 -5.16 -2.80 -18.65
CA ILE A 70 -5.88 -3.94 -19.24
C ILE A 70 -7.33 -3.55 -19.55
N SER A 71 -8.00 -4.30 -20.43
CA SER A 71 -9.40 -4.06 -20.79
C SER A 71 -10.40 -4.49 -19.71
N SER A 72 -10.01 -5.38 -18.79
CA SER A 72 -10.90 -5.96 -17.78
C SER A 72 -11.15 -5.03 -16.58
N ASN A 73 -12.41 -4.99 -16.13
CA ASN A 73 -12.82 -4.33 -14.88
C ASN A 73 -12.75 -5.27 -13.66
N ARG A 74 -12.49 -6.58 -13.84
CA ARG A 74 -12.40 -7.54 -12.73
C ARG A 74 -11.07 -7.32 -12.00
N ALA A 75 -11.14 -7.20 -10.68
CA ALA A 75 -9.95 -6.97 -9.85
C ALA A 75 -8.87 -8.03 -10.06
N ILE A 76 -9.24 -9.31 -10.07
CA ILE A 76 -8.28 -10.42 -10.16
C ILE A 76 -7.45 -10.41 -11.46
N ASP A 77 -8.00 -9.90 -12.57
CA ASP A 77 -7.31 -9.90 -13.86
C ASP A 77 -6.10 -8.97 -13.86
N TRP A 78 -6.07 -7.98 -12.96
CA TRP A 78 -4.92 -7.09 -12.76
C TRP A 78 -3.66 -7.81 -12.29
N LYS A 79 -3.72 -9.09 -11.88
CA LYS A 79 -2.51 -9.89 -11.61
C LYS A 79 -1.61 -10.07 -12.84
N HIS A 80 -2.15 -9.86 -14.04
CA HIS A 80 -1.44 -9.97 -15.32
C HIS A 80 -0.91 -8.63 -15.85
N TYR A 81 -1.28 -7.50 -15.23
CA TYR A 81 -0.90 -6.17 -15.68
C TYR A 81 0.61 -5.90 -15.57
N GLY A 82 1.24 -5.26 -16.56
CA GLY A 82 2.63 -4.80 -16.49
C GLY A 82 3.63 -5.88 -16.06
N LYS A 83 4.63 -5.53 -15.23
CA LYS A 83 5.67 -6.43 -14.72
C LYS A 83 5.39 -6.93 -13.30
N ALA A 84 5.65 -8.22 -13.05
CA ALA A 84 5.53 -8.82 -11.72
C ALA A 84 6.59 -8.25 -10.75
N LEU A 85 6.18 -7.95 -9.52
CA LEU A 85 7.06 -7.58 -8.42
C LEU A 85 7.07 -8.68 -7.34
N LYS A 86 8.23 -8.86 -6.69
CA LYS A 86 8.39 -9.80 -5.56
C LYS A 86 7.72 -9.33 -4.26
N GLY A 87 7.30 -8.06 -4.19
CA GLY A 87 6.73 -7.46 -2.98
C GLY A 87 6.16 -6.07 -3.23
N PRO A 88 5.61 -5.43 -2.18
CA PRO A 88 5.01 -4.11 -2.31
C PRO A 88 6.06 -3.06 -2.62
N LYS A 89 5.62 -2.07 -3.41
CA LYS A 89 6.36 -0.87 -3.76
C LYS A 89 5.35 0.25 -3.92
N VAL A 90 5.63 1.43 -3.39
CA VAL A 90 4.73 2.59 -3.55
C VAL A 90 4.57 2.90 -5.05
N GLY A 91 3.33 3.11 -5.48
CA GLY A 91 2.94 3.26 -6.88
C GLY A 91 2.68 1.94 -7.62
N ALA A 92 2.97 0.78 -7.03
CA ALA A 92 2.61 -0.50 -7.62
C ALA A 92 1.11 -0.77 -7.48
N VAL A 93 0.57 -1.57 -8.39
CA VAL A 93 -0.76 -2.17 -8.25
C VAL A 93 -0.67 -3.33 -7.27
N ALA A 94 -1.54 -3.36 -6.26
CA ALA A 94 -1.75 -4.50 -5.39
C ALA A 94 -3.10 -5.13 -5.72
N VAL A 95 -3.10 -6.45 -5.90
CA VAL A 95 -4.27 -7.22 -6.36
C VAL A 95 -4.77 -8.12 -5.25
N MET A 96 -6.07 -8.05 -4.97
CA MET A 96 -6.83 -9.01 -4.16
C MET A 96 -7.87 -9.70 -5.05
N PRO A 97 -8.45 -10.84 -4.64
CA PRO A 97 -9.46 -11.56 -5.43
C PRO A 97 -10.64 -10.68 -5.90
N HIS A 98 -11.11 -9.77 -5.05
CA HIS A 98 -12.28 -8.92 -5.31
C HIS A 98 -11.98 -7.41 -5.21
N HIS A 99 -10.70 -7.03 -5.13
CA HIS A 99 -10.32 -5.61 -5.00
C HIS A 99 -8.94 -5.34 -5.58
N VAL A 100 -8.73 -4.14 -6.10
CA VAL A 100 -7.46 -3.72 -6.69
C VAL A 100 -7.25 -2.23 -6.40
N GLY A 101 -6.00 -1.86 -6.15
CA GLY A 101 -5.62 -0.48 -5.85
C GLY A 101 -4.13 -0.23 -6.04
N ILE A 102 -3.72 1.02 -5.84
CA ILE A 102 -2.34 1.47 -5.95
C ILE A 102 -1.76 1.61 -4.55
N VAL A 103 -0.59 1.03 -4.30
CA VAL A 103 0.10 1.10 -3.01
C VAL A 103 0.54 2.54 -2.72
N THR A 104 0.05 3.11 -1.62
CA THR A 104 0.44 4.43 -1.09
C THR A 104 1.54 4.32 -0.03
N SER A 105 1.49 3.27 0.80
CA SER A 105 2.47 2.96 1.82
C SER A 105 2.42 1.47 2.18
N TYR A 106 3.42 0.96 2.88
CA TYR A 106 3.42 -0.42 3.38
C TYR A 106 4.38 -0.59 4.56
N ASP A 107 4.13 -1.63 5.35
CA ASP A 107 4.99 -2.09 6.43
C ASP A 107 5.22 -3.61 6.32
N GLY A 108 5.78 -4.24 7.36
CA GLY A 108 6.04 -5.68 7.38
C GLY A 108 4.77 -6.53 7.30
N SER A 109 3.64 -6.02 7.78
CA SER A 109 2.37 -6.75 7.91
C SER A 109 1.32 -6.35 6.87
N SER A 110 1.35 -5.08 6.44
CA SER A 110 0.22 -4.45 5.76
C SER A 110 0.65 -3.58 4.58
N VAL A 111 -0.28 -3.36 3.65
CA VAL A 111 -0.19 -2.38 2.58
C VAL A 111 -1.37 -1.42 2.65
N THR A 112 -1.12 -0.14 2.41
CA THR A 112 -2.15 0.88 2.27
C THR A 112 -2.35 1.15 0.79
N LEU A 113 -3.59 1.12 0.33
CA LEU A 113 -3.94 1.27 -1.08
C LEU A 113 -4.87 2.48 -1.26
N VAL A 114 -4.65 3.27 -2.31
CA VAL A 114 -5.69 4.12 -2.88
C VAL A 114 -6.41 3.35 -3.98
N SER A 115 -7.75 3.35 -3.95
CA SER A 115 -8.55 2.49 -4.82
C SER A 115 -9.96 3.02 -4.99
N GLY A 116 -10.57 2.66 -6.12
CA GLY A 116 -11.97 2.92 -6.40
C GLY A 116 -12.90 1.95 -5.68
N ASN A 117 -14.18 2.30 -5.57
CA ASN A 117 -15.22 1.50 -4.91
C ASN A 117 -14.83 1.06 -3.48
N HIS A 118 -14.24 1.97 -2.71
CA HIS A 118 -13.60 1.67 -1.44
C HIS A 118 -14.40 2.23 -0.24
N SER A 119 -14.42 3.56 -0.10
CA SER A 119 -15.00 4.25 1.05
C SER A 119 -16.48 4.56 0.82
N GLY A 120 -17.25 4.71 1.91
CA GLY A 120 -18.66 5.07 1.86
C GLY A 120 -19.62 3.88 1.83
N SER A 121 -20.93 4.18 1.78
CA SER A 121 -22.00 3.17 1.78
C SER A 121 -22.16 2.50 0.41
N SER A 122 -22.77 1.31 0.40
CA SER A 122 -23.15 0.65 -0.85
C SER A 122 -23.98 1.59 -1.74
N GLY A 123 -23.72 1.60 -3.05
CA GLY A 123 -24.36 2.54 -3.99
C GLY A 123 -23.71 3.93 -4.06
N ASN A 124 -23.04 4.38 -3.00
CA ASN A 124 -22.38 5.69 -2.89
C ASN A 124 -20.88 5.56 -2.58
N ARG A 125 -20.27 4.45 -3.01
CA ARG A 125 -18.84 4.25 -2.78
C ARG A 125 -18.02 5.27 -3.57
N LYS A 126 -16.87 5.62 -3.01
CA LYS A 126 -15.92 6.61 -3.53
C LYS A 126 -14.52 6.01 -3.64
N VAL A 127 -13.62 6.76 -4.29
CA VAL A 127 -12.19 6.51 -4.18
C VAL A 127 -11.79 6.75 -2.73
N GLY A 128 -11.03 5.82 -2.17
CA GLY A 128 -10.61 5.89 -0.78
C GLY A 128 -9.26 5.24 -0.55
N VAL A 129 -8.73 5.50 0.64
CA VAL A 129 -7.46 4.97 1.11
C VAL A 129 -7.73 3.96 2.22
N GLY A 130 -7.26 2.72 2.04
CA GLY A 130 -7.50 1.63 2.98
C GLY A 130 -6.26 0.79 3.25
N ARG A 131 -6.13 0.32 4.50
CA ARG A 131 -5.05 -0.56 4.94
C ARG A 131 -5.50 -2.02 4.91
N TYR A 132 -4.68 -2.88 4.32
CA TYR A 132 -4.96 -4.29 4.10
C TYR A 132 -3.78 -5.15 4.56
N SER A 133 -4.07 -6.31 5.16
CA SER A 133 -3.05 -7.33 5.41
C SER A 133 -2.41 -7.78 4.11
N ARG A 134 -1.08 -7.95 4.11
CA ARG A 134 -0.32 -8.50 2.98
C ARG A 134 -0.76 -9.90 2.59
N SER A 135 -1.30 -10.69 3.52
CA SER A 135 -1.83 -12.03 3.24
C SER A 135 -3.03 -12.03 2.31
N ARG A 136 -3.72 -10.89 2.15
CA ARG A 136 -4.84 -10.75 1.21
C ARG A 136 -4.38 -10.49 -0.22
N ILE A 137 -3.14 -10.04 -0.40
CA ILE A 137 -2.61 -9.63 -1.70
C ILE A 137 -2.08 -10.87 -2.43
N VAL A 138 -2.60 -11.11 -3.63
CA VAL A 138 -2.19 -12.23 -4.48
C VAL A 138 -1.13 -11.84 -5.52
N ALA A 139 -0.98 -10.55 -5.82
CA ALA A 139 0.05 -10.06 -6.73
C ALA A 139 0.38 -8.57 -6.49
N TYR A 140 1.64 -8.21 -6.75
CA TYR A 140 2.09 -6.83 -6.92
C TYR A 140 2.58 -6.63 -8.35
N ARG A 141 2.10 -5.59 -9.03
CA ARG A 141 2.41 -5.31 -10.42
C ARG A 141 2.90 -3.88 -10.61
N TRP A 142 3.94 -3.72 -11.41
CA TRP A 142 4.47 -2.43 -11.83
C TRP A 142 4.04 -2.14 -13.26
N PRO A 143 3.59 -0.91 -13.59
CA PRO A 143 3.34 -0.51 -14.97
C PRO A 143 4.51 -0.76 -15.93
#